data_AF-A0AAU3E6M9-F1
#
_entry.id   AF-A0AAU3E6M9-F1
#
_cell.length_a   1.000
_cell.length_b   1.000
_cell.length_c   1.000
_cell.angle_alpha   90.00
_cell.angle_beta   90.00
_cell.angle_gamma   90.00
#
_symmetry.space_group_name_H-M   'P 1'
#
loop_
_entity.id
_entity.type
_entity.pdbx_description
1 polymer ?
#
loop_
_entity_poly.entity_id
_entity_poly.type
_entity_poly.pdbx_seq_one_letter_code
_entity_poly.pdbx_strand_id
1 'polypeptide(L)'
;MTTPLTYERLAELRRLARGDRGPAPGEAVSAHTVSALNASEALPATVSVDHLLSQALRSENGRTRALAEKIHTLAADLAQRVQDEYHARRHRIDAEVTSLEQQLAEARARLHSLDRDATPPTAHTSPTTTPTRRAGAKSGVDAAAVRDWAADNGYQVKPLGRIPANIIDAWRDATINATPSFNT
;
A
#
# COMPACT_ATOMS: atom_id res chain seq x y z
N MET A 1 -13.27 6.49 11.18
CA MET A 1 -13.12 5.61 12.37
C MET A 1 -12.93 4.20 11.87
N THR A 2 -11.67 3.77 11.72
CA THR A 2 -11.32 2.46 11.15
C THR A 2 -11.13 1.49 12.29
N THR A 3 -12.05 0.54 12.47
CA THR A 3 -11.92 -0.53 13.47
C THR A 3 -10.71 -1.39 13.15
N PRO A 4 -9.83 -1.71 14.13
CA PRO A 4 -8.69 -2.58 13.89
C PRO A 4 -9.18 -3.98 13.54
N LEU A 5 -8.66 -4.53 12.44
CA LEU A 5 -8.91 -5.91 12.04
C LEU A 5 -8.38 -6.84 13.13
N THR A 6 -9.28 -7.64 13.70
CA THR A 6 -8.95 -8.63 14.74
C THR A 6 -7.94 -9.64 14.21
N TYR A 7 -7.08 -10.12 15.10
CA TYR A 7 -6.01 -11.09 14.82
C TYR A 7 -6.52 -12.33 14.06
N GLU A 8 -7.75 -12.74 14.35
CA GLU A 8 -8.45 -13.86 13.74
C GLU A 8 -8.69 -13.66 12.23
N ARG A 9 -9.04 -12.43 11.82
CA ARG A 9 -9.31 -12.09 10.42
C ARG A 9 -8.03 -12.00 9.59
N LEU A 10 -6.91 -11.63 10.20
CA LEU A 10 -5.58 -11.69 9.57
C LEU A 10 -5.07 -13.13 9.41
N ALA A 11 -5.38 -14.02 10.35
CA ALA A 11 -5.05 -15.43 10.26
C ALA A 11 -5.85 -16.13 9.15
N GLU A 12 -7.12 -15.77 8.98
CA GLU A 12 -7.99 -16.30 7.94
C GLU A 12 -7.53 -15.88 6.53
N LEU A 13 -7.18 -14.60 6.34
CA LEU A 13 -6.65 -14.09 5.07
C LEU A 13 -5.31 -14.75 4.67
N ARG A 14 -4.44 -15.03 5.65
CA ARG A 14 -3.19 -15.78 5.42
C ARG A 14 -3.39 -17.27 5.14
N ARG A 15 -4.56 -17.83 5.48
CA ARG A 15 -4.92 -19.21 5.19
C ARG A 15 -5.49 -19.33 3.77
N LEU A 16 -6.38 -18.42 3.40
CA LEU A 16 -6.98 -18.34 2.05
C LEU A 16 -5.94 -18.07 0.96
N ALA A 17 -4.93 -17.24 1.24
CA ALA A 17 -3.84 -16.96 0.30
C ALA A 17 -2.92 -18.17 0.02
N ARG A 18 -3.00 -19.25 0.83
CA ARG A 18 -2.21 -20.48 0.65
C ARG A 18 -2.98 -21.63 0.00
N GLY A 19 -4.26 -21.42 -0.35
CA GLY A 19 -5.06 -22.44 -1.05
C GLY A 19 -5.39 -23.68 -0.21
N ASP A 20 -5.22 -23.63 1.10
CA ASP A 20 -5.36 -24.78 1.98
C ASP A 20 -6.85 -24.97 2.38
N ARG A 21 -7.54 -25.89 1.70
CA ARG A 21 -8.85 -26.38 2.15
C ARG A 21 -8.63 -27.36 3.29
N GLY A 22 -8.83 -26.89 4.52
CA GLY A 22 -8.87 -27.77 5.69
C GLY A 22 -9.99 -28.82 5.60
N PRO A 23 -9.82 -29.96 6.29
CA PRO A 23 -10.78 -31.05 6.26
C PRO A 23 -12.09 -30.65 6.96
N ALA A 24 -13.20 -31.17 6.43
CA ALA A 24 -14.55 -30.95 6.95
C ALA A 24 -14.73 -31.54 8.36
N PRO A 25 -15.57 -30.92 9.21
CA PRO A 25 -15.85 -31.43 10.55
C PRO A 25 -16.86 -32.57 10.44
N GLY A 26 -16.41 -33.83 10.51
CA GLY A 26 -17.36 -34.94 10.36
C GLY A 26 -16.89 -36.38 10.57
N GLU A 27 -15.65 -36.66 10.99
CA GLU A 27 -15.23 -38.07 11.15
C GLU A 27 -14.63 -38.33 12.53
N ALA A 28 -15.54 -38.54 13.49
CA ALA A 28 -15.26 -39.34 14.67
C ALA A 28 -15.47 -40.81 14.31
N VAL A 29 -14.41 -41.63 14.35
CA VAL A 29 -14.56 -43.08 14.56
C VAL A 29 -13.57 -43.55 15.62
N SER A 30 -14.18 -44.11 16.66
CA SER A 30 -13.64 -44.66 17.89
C SER A 30 -12.66 -45.83 17.74
N ALA A 31 -11.78 -45.89 18.76
CA ALA A 31 -11.30 -47.07 19.48
C ALA A 31 -10.46 -48.12 18.73
N HIS A 32 -9.24 -48.35 19.24
CA HIS A 32 -8.92 -49.57 20.00
C HIS A 32 -7.62 -49.38 20.79
N THR A 33 -7.73 -49.40 22.11
CA THR A 33 -6.68 -49.85 23.02
C THR A 33 -6.43 -51.33 22.72
N VAL A 34 -5.21 -51.75 22.38
CA VAL A 34 -4.26 -52.58 23.17
C VAL A 34 -3.05 -52.89 22.28
N SER A 35 -1.85 -52.92 22.88
CA SER A 35 -0.71 -53.80 22.60
C SER A 35 0.61 -53.05 22.64
N ALA A 36 1.19 -53.13 23.83
CA ALA A 36 2.60 -52.95 24.06
C ALA A 36 3.43 -53.95 23.26
N LEU A 37 4.70 -53.56 23.05
CA LEU A 37 5.89 -54.36 22.72
C LEU A 37 6.25 -54.48 21.23
N ASN A 38 7.30 -53.72 20.90
CA ASN A 38 8.30 -53.89 19.84
C ASN A 38 7.91 -53.61 18.38
N ALA A 39 8.19 -52.36 18.00
CA ALA A 39 8.93 -52.09 16.77
C ALA A 39 9.91 -50.93 17.06
N SER A 40 11.15 -51.28 17.42
CA SER A 40 12.30 -50.42 17.13
C SER A 40 12.30 -50.13 15.62
N GLU A 41 12.74 -48.93 15.24
CA GLU A 41 12.95 -48.49 13.85
C GLU A 41 11.77 -47.71 13.21
N ALA A 42 11.28 -46.69 13.92
CA ALA A 42 10.70 -45.51 13.27
C ALA A 42 11.66 -44.34 13.48
N LEU A 43 12.39 -43.98 12.42
CA LEU A 43 13.23 -42.77 12.35
C LEU A 43 12.47 -41.57 12.96
N PRO A 44 13.05 -40.84 13.93
CA PRO A 44 12.32 -39.78 14.59
C PRO A 44 11.96 -38.72 13.55
N ALA A 45 10.65 -38.47 13.40
CA ALA A 45 10.13 -37.30 12.72
C ALA A 45 10.96 -36.07 13.16
N THR A 46 11.62 -35.45 12.19
CA THR A 46 12.54 -34.31 12.31
C THR A 46 12.61 -33.70 13.71
N VAL A 47 13.61 -34.10 14.50
CA VAL A 47 13.76 -33.56 15.86
C VAL A 47 13.93 -32.04 15.78
N SER A 48 13.00 -31.28 16.37
CA SER A 48 13.04 -29.83 16.37
C SER A 48 14.28 -29.31 17.12
N VAL A 49 14.88 -28.23 16.62
CA VAL A 49 16.05 -27.57 17.22
C VAL A 49 15.77 -27.15 18.67
N ASP A 50 14.57 -26.65 18.95
CA ASP A 50 14.16 -26.28 20.31
C ASP A 50 14.11 -27.49 21.25
N HIS A 51 13.69 -28.64 20.74
CA HIS A 51 13.67 -29.88 21.51
C HIS A 51 15.09 -30.34 21.84
N LEU A 52 16.00 -30.30 20.87
CA LEU A 52 17.42 -30.64 21.05
C LEU A 52 18.11 -29.69 22.04
N LEU A 53 17.87 -28.39 21.95
CA LEU A 53 18.42 -27.41 22.89
C LEU A 53 17.87 -27.61 24.30
N SER A 54 16.57 -27.87 24.43
CA SER A 54 15.94 -28.16 25.72
C SER A 54 16.52 -29.41 26.37
N GLN A 55 16.77 -30.45 25.58
CA GLN A 55 17.41 -31.68 26.06
C GLN A 55 18.89 -31.44 26.40
N ALA A 56 19.62 -30.68 25.58
CA ALA A 56 21.04 -30.37 25.77
C ALA A 56 21.30 -29.52 27.03
N LEU A 57 20.40 -28.58 27.35
CA LEU A 57 20.48 -27.78 28.58
C LEU A 57 20.30 -28.63 29.85
N ARG A 58 19.52 -29.72 29.76
CA ARG A 58 19.31 -30.68 30.87
C ARG A 58 20.36 -31.79 30.89
N SER A 59 21.27 -31.83 29.92
CA SER A 59 22.31 -32.85 29.84
C SER A 59 23.25 -32.75 31.03
N GLU A 60 23.64 -33.89 31.59
CA GLU A 60 24.65 -33.98 32.65
C GLU A 60 26.06 -33.69 32.11
N ASN A 61 26.27 -33.84 30.80
CA ASN A 61 27.53 -33.51 30.13
C ASN A 61 27.73 -31.98 30.07
N GLY A 62 28.67 -31.47 30.88
CA GLY A 62 28.95 -30.03 30.99
C GLY A 62 29.30 -29.35 29.67
N ARG A 63 30.00 -30.03 28.74
CA ARG A 63 30.32 -29.46 27.42
C ARG A 63 29.08 -29.30 26.55
N THR A 64 28.15 -30.24 26.63
CA THR A 64 26.87 -30.18 25.89
C THR A 64 26.01 -29.04 26.39
N ARG A 65 25.92 -28.87 27.71
CA ARG A 65 25.19 -27.76 28.34
C ARG A 65 25.78 -26.40 27.97
N ALA A 66 27.09 -26.24 28.10
CA ALA A 66 27.78 -24.99 27.76
C ALA A 66 27.58 -24.60 26.28
N LEU A 67 27.57 -25.58 25.36
CA LEU A 67 27.27 -25.32 23.96
C LEU A 67 25.81 -24.84 23.77
N ALA A 68 24.86 -25.48 24.45
CA ALA A 68 23.45 -25.10 24.37
C ALA A 68 23.19 -23.71 24.95
N GLU A 69 23.83 -23.36 26.08
CA GLU A 69 23.79 -22.01 26.67
C GLU A 69 24.34 -20.97 25.69
N LYS A 70 25.48 -21.24 25.06
CA LYS A 70 26.06 -20.34 24.06
C LYS A 70 25.14 -20.14 22.86
N ILE A 71 24.54 -21.21 22.34
CA ILE A 71 23.57 -21.11 21.24
C ILE A 71 22.36 -20.28 21.67
N HIS A 72 21.88 -20.46 22.90
CA HIS A 72 20.76 -19.68 23.44
C HIS A 72 21.09 -18.19 23.53
N THR A 73 22.26 -17.82 24.05
CA THR A 73 22.72 -16.42 24.09
C THR A 73 22.82 -15.82 22.69
N LEU A 74 23.41 -16.54 21.74
CA LEU A 74 23.53 -16.05 20.36
C LEU A 74 22.16 -15.89 19.69
N ALA A 75 21.21 -16.78 19.97
CA ALA A 75 19.84 -16.66 19.48
C ALA A 75 19.13 -15.44 20.08
N ALA A 76 19.32 -15.16 21.38
CA ALA A 76 18.79 -13.98 22.03
C ALA A 76 19.40 -12.68 21.47
N ASP A 77 20.72 -12.64 21.28
CA ASP A 77 21.42 -11.50 20.68
C ASP A 77 20.93 -11.24 19.25
N LEU A 78 20.74 -12.30 18.44
CA LEU A 78 20.21 -12.17 17.09
C LEU A 78 18.77 -11.64 17.10
N ALA A 79 17.92 -12.16 17.98
CA ALA A 79 16.55 -11.69 18.14
C ALA A 79 16.51 -10.19 18.48
N GLN A 80 17.38 -9.75 19.40
CA GLN A 80 17.50 -8.34 19.75
C GLN A 80 17.92 -7.48 18.56
N ARG A 81 18.94 -7.90 17.79
CA ARG A 81 19.39 -7.16 16.60
C ARG A 81 18.30 -7.03 15.54
N VAL A 82 17.55 -8.11 15.28
CA VAL A 82 16.42 -8.08 14.34
C VAL A 82 15.35 -7.10 14.81
N GLN A 83 15.07 -7.05 16.12
CA GLN A 83 14.13 -6.12 16.71
C GLN A 83 14.60 -4.66 16.58
N ASP A 84 15.87 -4.40 16.86
CA ASP A 84 16.48 -3.07 16.73
C ASP A 84 16.42 -2.60 15.27
N GLU A 85 16.74 -3.46 14.31
CA GLU A 85 16.62 -3.18 12.88
C GLU A 85 15.18 -2.85 12.48
N TYR A 86 14.21 -3.61 12.99
CA TYR A 86 12.79 -3.36 12.75
C TYR A 86 12.38 -1.98 13.28
N HIS A 87 12.78 -1.64 14.51
CA HIS A 87 12.50 -0.33 15.10
C HIS A 87 13.16 0.80 14.32
N ALA A 88 14.41 0.64 13.90
CA ALA A 88 15.12 1.63 13.09
C ALA A 88 14.41 1.86 11.74
N ARG A 89 14.00 0.79 11.06
CA ARG A 89 13.22 0.89 9.81
C ARG A 89 11.88 1.58 10.06
N ARG A 90 11.20 1.26 11.16
CA ARG A 90 9.92 1.88 11.52
C ARG A 90 10.07 3.37 11.77
N HIS A 91 11.07 3.77 12.56
CA HIS A 91 11.39 5.18 12.81
C HIS A 91 11.69 5.95 11.53
N ARG A 92 12.44 5.36 10.59
CA ARG A 92 12.71 5.99 9.29
C ARG A 92 11.41 6.25 8.51
N ILE A 93 10.54 5.25 8.44
CA ILE A 93 9.24 5.37 7.76
C ILE A 93 8.38 6.44 8.43
N ASP A 94 8.28 6.43 9.76
CA ASP A 94 7.47 7.40 10.50
C ASP A 94 8.00 8.84 10.31
N ALA A 95 9.33 9.02 10.24
CA ALA A 95 9.96 10.30 9.91
C ALA A 95 9.66 10.76 8.47
N GLU A 96 9.69 9.84 7.51
CA GLU A 96 9.35 10.13 6.11
C GLU A 96 7.87 10.51 5.96
N VAL A 97 6.96 9.77 6.61
CA VAL A 97 5.52 10.11 6.68
C VAL A 97 5.33 11.51 7.24
N THR A 98 6.00 11.84 8.35
CA THR A 98 5.93 13.18 8.95
C THR A 98 6.40 14.26 7.97
N SER A 99 7.50 14.02 7.25
CA SER A 99 8.01 14.95 6.23
C SER A 99 7.02 15.14 5.08
N LEU A 100 6.43 14.04 4.58
CA LEU A 100 5.44 14.08 3.52
C LEU A 100 4.16 14.79 3.95
N GLU A 101 3.69 14.58 5.18
CA GLU A 101 2.54 15.29 5.74
C GLU A 101 2.80 16.80 5.83
N GLN A 102 4.00 17.21 6.22
CA GLN A 102 4.41 18.62 6.24
C GLN A 102 4.42 19.22 4.82
N GLN A 103 5.03 18.52 3.85
CA GLN A 103 5.04 18.96 2.45
C GLN A 103 3.62 19.11 1.89
N LEU A 104 2.74 18.17 2.23
CA LEU A 104 1.35 18.20 1.81
C LEU A 104 0.60 19.38 2.45
N ALA A 105 0.84 19.66 3.73
CA ALA A 105 0.26 20.81 4.41
C ALA A 105 0.73 22.14 3.80
N GLU A 106 2.02 22.25 3.48
CA GLU A 106 2.58 23.42 2.82
C GLU A 106 2.00 23.61 1.41
N ALA A 107 1.92 22.54 0.61
CA ALA A 107 1.31 22.59 -0.73
C ALA A 107 -0.16 23.03 -0.67
N ARG A 108 -0.94 22.52 0.31
CA ARG A 108 -2.31 22.97 0.56
C ARG A 108 -2.38 24.46 0.93
N ALA A 109 -1.48 24.93 1.79
CA ALA A 109 -1.41 26.33 2.17
C ALA A 109 -1.10 27.24 0.96
N ARG A 110 -0.18 26.82 0.09
CA ARG A 110 0.16 27.53 -1.15
C ARG A 110 -1.02 27.61 -2.12
N LEU A 111 -1.79 26.53 -2.28
CA LEU A 111 -3.01 26.56 -3.09
C LEU A 111 -4.04 27.53 -2.51
N HIS A 112 -4.25 27.50 -1.20
CA HIS A 112 -5.19 28.40 -0.54
C HIS A 112 -4.78 29.88 -0.65
N SER A 113 -3.48 30.22 -0.62
CA SER A 113 -3.05 31.60 -0.87
C SER A 113 -3.34 32.04 -2.30
N LEU A 114 -3.07 31.18 -3.29
CA LEU A 114 -3.35 31.49 -4.71
C LEU A 114 -4.85 31.67 -4.96
N ASP A 115 -5.71 30.85 -4.35
CA ASP A 115 -7.17 30.96 -4.46
C ASP A 115 -7.72 32.26 -3.84
N ARG A 116 -7.14 32.69 -2.70
CA ARG A 116 -7.46 33.99 -2.09
C ARG A 116 -7.05 35.16 -2.97
N ASP A 117 -5.90 35.09 -3.62
CA ASP A 117 -5.41 36.14 -4.53
C ASP A 117 -6.24 36.18 -5.84
N ALA A 118 -6.79 35.03 -6.27
CA ALA A 118 -7.63 34.92 -7.45
C ALA A 118 -9.08 35.39 -7.23
N THR A 119 -9.54 35.52 -5.99
CA THR A 119 -10.92 35.93 -5.66
C THR A 119 -10.97 37.43 -5.33
N PRO A 120 -11.39 38.33 -6.25
CA PRO A 120 -11.60 39.73 -5.91
C PRO A 120 -12.75 39.89 -4.89
N PRO A 121 -12.73 40.90 -4.00
CA PRO A 121 -13.83 41.13 -3.07
C PRO A 121 -15.09 41.51 -3.86
N THR A 122 -16.00 40.56 -4.01
CA THR A 122 -17.35 40.81 -4.53
C THR A 122 -18.21 41.46 -3.46
N ALA A 123 -17.87 42.71 -3.11
CA ALA A 123 -18.85 43.65 -2.61
C ALA A 123 -19.56 44.26 -3.83
N HIS A 124 -20.61 43.59 -4.31
CA HIS A 124 -21.48 44.14 -5.36
C HIS A 124 -22.90 44.33 -4.80
N THR A 125 -23.18 45.53 -4.33
CA THR A 125 -24.48 46.16 -4.63
C THR A 125 -24.58 46.26 -6.15
N SER A 126 -25.59 45.60 -6.72
CA SER A 126 -25.84 45.57 -8.15
C SER A 126 -26.26 46.95 -8.67
N PRO A 127 -25.93 47.27 -9.93
CA PRO A 127 -27.02 47.67 -10.81
C PRO A 127 -27.05 46.84 -12.09
N THR A 128 -28.26 46.41 -12.40
CA THR A 128 -28.74 45.88 -13.67
C THR A 128 -28.13 46.61 -14.87
N THR A 129 -27.42 45.88 -15.72
CA THR A 129 -27.32 46.25 -17.13
C THR A 129 -27.42 45.01 -18.01
N THR A 130 -28.38 45.10 -18.92
CA THR A 130 -28.89 44.10 -19.86
C THR A 130 -27.77 43.39 -20.66
N PRO A 131 -27.84 42.06 -20.88
CA PRO A 131 -26.83 41.37 -21.67
C PRO A 131 -27.07 41.58 -23.17
N THR A 132 -26.18 42.35 -23.81
CA THR A 132 -26.02 42.31 -25.27
C THR A 132 -25.33 40.99 -25.66
N ARG A 133 -26.08 40.18 -26.42
CA ARG A 133 -25.68 38.94 -27.09
C ARG A 133 -24.32 39.07 -27.79
N ARG A 134 -23.27 38.45 -27.22
CA ARG A 134 -21.97 38.32 -27.90
C ARG A 134 -21.99 37.16 -28.88
N ALA A 135 -21.76 37.50 -30.14
CA ALA A 135 -21.46 36.58 -31.23
C ALA A 135 -20.21 35.74 -30.90
N GLY A 136 -20.23 34.47 -31.32
CA GLY A 136 -19.22 33.46 -31.00
C GLY A 136 -17.83 33.86 -31.47
N ALA A 137 -16.95 34.17 -30.51
CA ALA A 137 -15.52 34.21 -30.73
C ALA A 137 -15.03 32.76 -30.94
N LYS A 138 -14.41 32.51 -32.10
CA LYS A 138 -13.67 31.29 -32.38
C LYS A 138 -12.54 31.20 -31.36
N SER A 139 -12.66 30.29 -30.39
CA SER A 139 -11.54 29.91 -29.55
C SER A 139 -10.44 29.40 -30.47
N GLY A 140 -9.25 29.99 -30.43
CA GLY A 140 -8.08 29.64 -31.26
C GLY A 140 -7.47 28.27 -30.94
N VAL A 141 -8.31 27.31 -30.56
CA VAL A 141 -7.96 25.91 -30.35
C VAL A 141 -8.34 25.18 -31.63
N ASP A 142 -7.39 24.45 -32.22
CA ASP A 142 -7.68 23.60 -33.36
C ASP A 142 -8.59 22.45 -32.93
N ALA A 143 -9.88 22.59 -33.24
CA ALA A 143 -10.88 21.62 -32.87
C ALA A 143 -10.67 20.27 -33.58
N ALA A 144 -9.97 20.21 -34.71
CA ALA A 144 -9.64 18.93 -35.34
C ALA A 144 -8.60 18.19 -34.49
N ALA A 145 -7.48 18.85 -34.17
CA ALA A 145 -6.42 18.27 -33.34
C ALA A 145 -6.91 17.78 -31.97
N VAL A 146 -7.81 18.53 -31.32
CA VAL A 146 -8.40 18.10 -30.04
C VAL A 146 -9.28 16.86 -30.20
N ARG A 147 -10.02 16.72 -31.30
CA ARG A 147 -10.87 15.53 -31.53
C ARG A 147 -10.05 14.29 -31.81
N ASP A 148 -8.99 14.42 -32.60
CA ASP A 148 -8.10 13.30 -32.92
C ASP A 148 -7.41 12.81 -31.63
N TRP A 149 -6.82 13.74 -30.87
CA TRP A 149 -6.25 13.42 -29.55
C TRP A 149 -7.29 12.81 -28.60
N ALA A 150 -8.51 13.34 -28.57
CA ALA A 150 -9.57 12.81 -27.73
C ALA A 150 -9.94 11.37 -28.11
N ALA A 151 -10.03 11.05 -29.40
CA ALA A 151 -10.29 9.70 -29.88
C ALA A 151 -9.15 8.73 -29.50
N ASP A 152 -7.90 9.15 -29.66
CA ASP A 152 -6.72 8.35 -29.29
C ASP A 152 -6.64 8.06 -27.78
N ASN A 153 -7.16 8.98 -26.96
CA ASN A 153 -7.19 8.87 -25.50
C ASN A 153 -8.51 8.28 -24.95
N GLY A 154 -9.40 7.80 -25.82
CA GLY A 154 -10.64 7.12 -25.43
C GLY A 154 -11.79 8.05 -24.98
N TYR A 155 -11.70 9.35 -25.26
CA TYR A 155 -12.77 10.30 -25.00
C TYR A 155 -13.82 10.28 -26.12
N GLN A 156 -15.09 10.14 -25.74
CA GLN A 156 -16.20 10.18 -26.70
C GLN A 156 -16.56 11.63 -27.07
N VAL A 157 -16.19 12.07 -28.27
CA VAL A 157 -16.54 13.40 -28.79
C VAL A 157 -17.42 13.27 -30.03
N LYS A 158 -18.35 14.21 -30.23
CA LYS A 158 -19.12 14.27 -31.47
C LYS A 158 -18.21 14.66 -32.64
N PRO A 159 -18.40 14.06 -33.83
CA PRO A 159 -17.57 14.34 -35.01
C PRO A 159 -17.70 15.81 -35.48
N LEU A 160 -18.85 16.43 -35.23
CA LEU A 160 -19.13 17.83 -35.56
C LEU A 160 -19.69 18.58 -34.35
N GLY A 161 -19.37 19.87 -34.25
CA GLY A 161 -19.88 20.77 -33.22
C GLY A 161 -18.87 21.12 -32.12
N ARG A 162 -19.37 21.74 -31.05
CA ARG A 162 -18.55 22.24 -29.94
C ARG A 162 -17.97 21.08 -29.13
N ILE A 163 -16.67 21.15 -28.86
CA ILE A 163 -15.99 20.20 -27.99
C ILE A 163 -16.27 20.59 -26.52
N PRO A 164 -16.61 19.62 -25.65
CA PRO A 164 -16.74 19.85 -24.21
C PRO A 164 -15.49 20.51 -23.60
N ALA A 165 -15.69 21.46 -22.69
CA ALA A 165 -14.60 22.25 -22.10
C ALA A 165 -13.57 21.38 -21.35
N ASN A 166 -14.05 20.35 -20.64
CA ASN A 166 -13.20 19.40 -19.94
C ASN A 166 -12.19 18.66 -20.85
N ILE A 167 -12.55 18.41 -22.12
CA ILE A 167 -11.67 17.75 -23.09
C ILE A 167 -10.64 18.74 -23.65
N ILE A 168 -11.03 20.00 -23.82
CA ILE A 168 -10.11 21.07 -24.24
C ILE A 168 -9.05 21.31 -23.17
N ASP A 169 -9.44 21.31 -21.90
CA ASP A 169 -8.51 21.51 -20.78
C ASP A 169 -7.56 20.31 -20.63
N ALA A 170 -8.08 19.07 -20.72
CA ALA A 170 -7.24 17.87 -20.71
C ALA A 170 -6.23 17.83 -21.88
N TRP A 171 -6.63 18.29 -23.07
CA TRP A 171 -5.73 18.42 -24.22
C TRP A 171 -4.64 19.48 -23.98
N ARG A 172 -5.00 20.63 -23.39
CA ARG A 172 -4.01 21.68 -23.05
C ARG A 172 -2.99 21.17 -22.04
N ASP A 173 -3.44 20.50 -20.99
CA ASP A 173 -2.54 19.93 -19.97
C ASP A 173 -1.59 18.90 -20.57
N ALA A 174 -2.10 18.02 -21.46
CA ALA A 174 -1.27 17.07 -22.18
C ALA A 174 -0.25 17.75 -23.10
N THR A 175 -0.64 18.82 -23.78
CA THR A 175 0.23 19.52 -24.74
C THR A 175 1.29 20.38 -24.06
N ILE A 176 0.98 20.98 -22.90
CA ILE A 176 1.93 21.75 -22.09
C ILE A 176 3.00 20.83 -21.48
N ASN A 177 2.60 19.66 -20.99
CA ASN A 177 3.53 18.67 -20.44
C ASN A 177 4.33 17.91 -21.52
N ALA A 178 3.87 17.93 -22.77
CA ALA A 178 4.54 17.28 -23.90
C ALA A 178 5.66 18.12 -24.53
N THR A 179 5.93 19.35 -24.06
CA THR A 179 7.04 20.18 -24.58
C THR A 179 8.37 19.43 -24.35
N PRO A 180 8.99 18.82 -25.38
CA PRO A 180 10.30 18.24 -25.23
C PRO A 180 11.28 19.40 -25.19
N SER A 181 12.00 19.53 -24.09
CA SER A 181 13.19 20.37 -24.01
C SER A 181 14.18 19.88 -25.07
N PHE A 182 14.19 20.50 -26.26
CA PHE A 182 15.27 20.35 -27.23
C PHE A 182 16.45 21.18 -26.74
N ASN A 183 17.33 20.53 -25.99
CA ASN A 183 18.60 21.08 -25.56
C ASN A 183 19.54 21.15 -26.79
N THR A 184 19.98 22.35 -27.16
CA THR A 184 21.11 22.59 -28.08
C THR A 184 22.37 22.87 -27.27
#